data_AF-A0A894K9S4-F1
#
_entry.id   AF-A0A894K9S4-F1
#
_cell.length_a   1.000
_cell.length_b   1.000
_cell.length_c   1.000
_cell.angle_alpha   90.00
_cell.angle_beta   90.00
_cell.angle_gamma   90.00
#
_symmetry.space_group_name_H-M   'P 1'
#
loop_
_entity.id
_entity.type
_entity.pdbx_description
1 polymer ?
#
loop_
_entity_poly.entity_id
_entity_poly.type
_entity_poly.pdbx_seq_one_letter_code
_entity_poly.pdbx_strand_id
1 'polypeptide(L)'
;MEEMNKAGKKVALAHFTYLNPLPKNTETVLKKYKKVVVAEQNLGQFAGYLRMKIDNFTPYQFNEVKGQPFVVAELVAAFNKLIDN
;
A
#
# COMPACT_ATOMS: atom_id res chain seq x y z
N MET A 1 5.32 1.01 9.88
CA MET A 1 4.64 2.32 10.06
C MET A 1 5.11 3.07 11.28
N GLU A 2 5.23 2.42 12.44
CA GLU A 2 5.70 3.09 13.67
C GLU A 2 7.03 3.83 13.48
N GLU A 3 8.01 3.22 12.83
CA GLU A 3 9.30 3.86 12.53
C GLU A 3 9.15 5.16 11.73
N MET A 4 8.34 5.14 10.67
CA MET A 4 8.06 6.33 9.86
C MET A 4 7.27 7.40 10.62
N ASN A 5 6.29 6.99 11.44
CA ASN A 5 5.54 7.91 12.29
C ASN A 5 6.43 8.56 13.36
N LYS A 6 7.35 7.79 13.97
CA LYS A 6 8.37 8.32 14.90
C LYS A 6 9.31 9.31 14.21
N ALA A 7 9.60 9.11 12.93
CA ALA A 7 10.34 10.05 12.08
C ALA A 7 9.50 11.25 11.59
N GLY A 8 8.27 11.43 12.10
CA GLY A 8 7.40 12.56 11.78
C GLY A 8 6.67 12.47 10.43
N LYS A 9 6.80 11.36 9.69
CA LYS A 9 6.07 11.15 8.44
C LYS A 9 4.62 10.78 8.75
N LYS A 10 3.65 11.43 8.11
CA LYS A 10 2.21 11.16 8.30
C LYS A 10 1.79 9.97 7.44
N VAL A 11 1.83 8.76 8.00
CA VAL A 11 1.52 7.53 7.28
C VAL A 11 0.51 6.65 8.02
N ALA A 12 -0.27 5.87 7.29
CA ALA A 12 -1.26 4.95 7.82
C ALA A 12 -1.18 3.59 7.14
N LEU A 13 -1.62 2.54 7.84
CA LEU A 13 -1.68 1.17 7.31
C LEU A 13 -3.14 0.73 7.19
N ALA A 14 -3.49 0.19 6.03
CA ALA A 14 -4.71 -0.58 5.83
C ALA A 14 -4.32 -2.03 5.54
N HIS A 15 -4.75 -2.96 6.40
CA HIS A 15 -4.53 -4.38 6.22
C HIS A 15 -5.84 -5.08 5.85
N PHE A 16 -5.86 -5.76 4.71
CA PHE A 16 -7.01 -6.48 4.21
C PHE A 16 -6.93 -7.94 4.63
N THR A 17 -7.90 -8.41 5.41
CA THR A 17 -7.99 -9.83 5.82
C THR A 17 -8.88 -10.65 4.90
N TYR A 18 -9.69 -9.99 4.07
CA TYR A 18 -10.50 -10.59 3.01
C TYR A 18 -10.60 -9.62 1.83
N LEU A 19 -10.75 -10.18 0.62
CA LEU A 19 -10.74 -9.42 -0.62
C LEU A 19 -12.09 -9.40 -1.36
N ASN A 20 -12.88 -10.47 -1.23
CA ASN A 20 -14.14 -10.60 -1.96
C ASN A 20 -15.29 -10.99 -1.03
N PRO A 21 -16.30 -10.12 -0.84
CA PRO A 21 -16.35 -8.74 -1.33
C PRO A 21 -15.29 -7.87 -0.64
N LEU A 22 -14.86 -6.77 -1.27
CA LEU A 22 -14.03 -5.78 -0.58
C LEU A 22 -14.80 -5.18 0.60
N PRO A 23 -14.11 -4.76 1.68
CA PRO A 23 -14.72 -3.93 2.72
C PRO A 23 -15.46 -2.73 2.09
N LYS A 24 -16.71 -2.49 2.51
CA LYS A 24 -17.57 -1.46 1.88
C LYS A 24 -16.97 -0.04 1.89
N ASN A 25 -16.07 0.23 2.82
CA ASN A 25 -15.41 1.53 2.99
C ASN A 25 -14.05 1.63 2.29
N THR A 26 -13.61 0.62 1.55
CA THR A 26 -12.27 0.57 0.94
C THR A 26 -11.97 1.80 0.09
N GLU A 27 -12.83 2.14 -0.86
CA GLU A 27 -12.64 3.31 -1.72
C GLU A 27 -12.56 4.61 -0.90
N THR A 28 -13.54 4.82 -0.01
CA THR A 28 -13.62 6.02 0.82
C THR A 28 -12.40 6.21 1.71
N VAL A 29 -11.80 5.12 2.21
CA VAL A 29 -10.60 5.18 3.04
C VAL A 29 -9.36 5.45 2.19
N LEU A 30 -9.17 4.71 1.10
CA LEU A 30 -7.97 4.82 0.28
C LEU A 30 -7.89 6.19 -0.44
N LYS A 31 -9.01 6.73 -0.93
CA LYS A 31 -9.05 8.04 -1.61
C LYS A 31 -8.79 9.24 -0.69
N LYS A 32 -8.74 9.06 0.63
CA LYS A 32 -8.32 10.13 1.58
C LYS A 32 -6.82 10.42 1.54
N TYR A 33 -6.03 9.52 0.96
CA TYR A 33 -4.58 9.65 0.92
C TYR A 33 -4.10 10.09 -0.46
N LYS A 34 -3.19 11.08 -0.47
CA LYS A 34 -2.59 11.60 -1.72
C LYS A 34 -1.78 10.54 -2.47
N LYS A 35 -1.14 9.64 -1.72
CA LYS A 35 -0.32 8.55 -2.23
C LYS A 35 -0.74 7.28 -1.51
N VAL A 36 -1.09 6.26 -2.29
CA VAL A 36 -1.36 4.91 -1.77
C VAL A 36 -0.39 3.95 -2.42
N VAL A 37 0.29 3.15 -1.60
CA VAL A 37 1.17 2.08 -2.05
C VAL A 37 0.61 0.74 -1.61
N VAL A 38 0.56 -0.20 -2.53
CA VAL A 38 0.23 -1.60 -2.25
C VAL A 38 1.55 -2.36 -2.15
N ALA A 39 1.86 -2.88 -0.97
CA ALA A 39 2.97 -3.79 -0.76
C ALA A 39 2.45 -5.24 -0.86
N GLU A 40 2.94 -6.01 -1.82
CA GLU A 40 2.50 -7.38 -2.06
C GLU A 40 3.66 -8.32 -2.46
N GLN A 41 3.58 -9.57 -2.02
CA GLN A 41 4.61 -10.58 -2.29
C GLN A 41 4.31 -11.39 -3.55
N ASN A 42 3.89 -10.69 -4.59
CA ASN A 42 3.45 -11.25 -5.86
C ASN A 42 3.73 -10.22 -6.97
N LEU A 43 3.10 -10.36 -8.14
CA LEU A 43 3.35 -9.52 -9.32
C LEU A 43 2.34 -8.37 -9.49
N GLY A 44 1.65 -7.96 -8.44
CA GLY A 44 0.74 -6.82 -8.49
C GLY A 44 -0.74 -7.16 -8.58
N GLN A 45 -1.12 -8.38 -8.23
CA GLN A 45 -2.49 -8.87 -8.40
C GLN A 45 -3.49 -8.04 -7.59
N PHE A 46 -3.14 -7.66 -6.35
CA PHE A 46 -4.06 -6.90 -5.51
C PHE A 46 -4.15 -5.43 -5.96
N ALA A 47 -3.03 -4.81 -6.33
CA ALA A 47 -3.07 -3.48 -6.94
C ALA A 47 -3.93 -3.46 -8.22
N GLY A 48 -3.81 -4.48 -9.07
CA GLY A 48 -4.65 -4.66 -10.25
C GLY A 48 -6.13 -4.79 -9.89
N TYR A 49 -6.45 -5.62 -8.88
CA TYR A 49 -7.82 -5.78 -8.40
C TYR A 49 -8.43 -4.47 -7.88
N LEU A 50 -7.67 -3.67 -7.12
CA LEU A 50 -8.12 -2.35 -6.64
C LEU A 50 -8.38 -1.38 -7.80
N ARG A 51 -7.53 -1.37 -8.84
CA ARG A 51 -7.74 -0.55 -10.05
C ARG A 51 -9.03 -0.93 -10.78
N MET A 52 -9.38 -2.22 -10.79
CA MET A 52 -10.63 -2.70 -11.41
C MET A 52 -11.87 -2.39 -10.57
N LYS A 53 -11.72 -2.21 -9.25
CA LYS A 53 -12.84 -2.03 -8.31
C LYS A 53 -13.10 -0.58 -7.93
N ILE A 54 -12.13 0.32 -8.15
CA ILE A 54 -12.19 1.70 -7.69
C ILE A 54 -11.86 2.64 -8.86
N ASP A 55 -12.82 3.48 -9.22
CA ASP A 55 -12.66 4.42 -10.32
C ASP A 55 -11.57 5.46 -10.05
N ASN A 56 -10.76 5.74 -11.08
CA ASN A 56 -9.67 6.73 -11.04
C ASN A 56 -8.66 6.50 -9.90
N PHE A 57 -8.42 5.25 -9.54
CA PHE A 57 -7.52 4.89 -8.45
C PHE A 57 -6.30 4.12 -8.97
N THR A 58 -5.14 4.78 -8.97
CA THR A 58 -3.87 4.20 -9.44
C THR A 58 -2.87 4.13 -8.28
N PRO A 59 -2.88 3.04 -7.48
CA PRO A 59 -1.91 2.91 -6.40
C PRO A 59 -0.51 2.65 -6.96
N TYR A 60 0.50 3.15 -6.24
CA TYR A 60 1.89 2.72 -6.37
C TYR A 60 2.02 1.27 -5.93
N GLN A 61 3.05 0.58 -6.43
CA GLN A 61 3.27 -0.83 -6.15
C GLN A 61 4.65 -1.04 -5.55
N PHE A 62 4.71 -1.88 -4.52
CA PHE A 62 5.93 -2.44 -3.97
C PHE A 62 5.78 -3.96 -4.01
N ASN A 63 6.27 -4.55 -5.10
CA ASN A 63 6.13 -5.97 -5.40
C ASN A 63 7.44 -6.69 -5.08
N GLU A 64 7.42 -7.67 -4.18
CA GLU A 64 8.61 -8.48 -3.86
C GLU A 64 8.34 -9.99 -3.93
N VAL A 65 8.93 -10.66 -4.91
CA VAL A 65 8.82 -12.10 -5.11
C VAL A 65 10.15 -12.78 -4.74
N LYS A 66 10.55 -12.64 -3.48
CA LYS A 66 11.84 -13.18 -2.96
C LYS A 66 11.68 -14.48 -2.15
N GLY A 67 10.45 -14.94 -1.91
CA GLY A 67 10.17 -16.12 -1.06
C GLY A 67 10.46 -15.91 0.44
N GLN A 68 10.78 -14.68 0.84
CA GLN A 68 11.06 -14.27 2.21
C GLN A 68 10.09 -13.14 2.61
N PRO A 69 9.74 -12.98 3.89
CA PRO A 69 8.94 -11.85 4.36
C PRO A 69 9.57 -10.50 4.00
N PHE A 70 8.73 -9.46 3.96
CA PHE A 70 9.20 -8.09 3.76
C PHE A 70 10.26 -7.69 4.79
N VAL A 71 11.33 -7.06 4.33
CA VAL A 71 12.33 -6.43 5.20
C VAL A 71 11.87 -5.01 5.52
N VAL A 72 11.73 -4.70 6.81
CA VAL A 72 11.22 -3.39 7.28
C VAL A 72 12.03 -2.22 6.72
N ALA A 73 13.36 -2.35 6.72
CA ALA A 73 14.25 -1.30 6.20
C ALA A 73 14.04 -1.03 4.70
N GLU A 74 13.77 -2.06 3.89
CA GLU A 74 13.51 -1.92 2.45
C GLU A 74 12.18 -1.20 2.20
N LEU A 75 11.13 -1.56 2.95
CA LEU A 75 9.83 -0.87 2.91
C LEU A 75 9.96 0.61 3.28
N VAL A 76 10.64 0.92 4.39
CA VAL A 76 10.84 2.30 4.85
C VAL A 76 11.60 3.12 3.82
N ALA A 77 12.67 2.56 3.24
CA ALA A 77 13.44 3.22 2.19
C ALA A 77 12.60 3.50 0.93
N ALA A 78 11.79 2.53 0.49
CA ALA A 78 10.91 2.69 -0.66
C ALA A 78 9.81 3.73 -0.41
N PHE A 79 9.17 3.71 0.76
CA PHE A 79 8.09 4.62 1.09
C PHE A 79 8.58 6.05 1.32
N ASN A 80 9.78 6.26 1.88
CA ASN A 80 10.37 7.60 2.00
C ASN A 80 10.62 8.23 0.62
N LYS A 81 11.18 7.47 -0.34
CA LYS A 81 11.34 7.93 -1.73
C LYS A 81 10.00 8.36 -2.34
N LEU A 82 8.93 7.60 -2.08
CA LEU A 82 7.60 7.95 -2.56
C LEU A 82 7.05 9.21 -1.89
N ILE A 83 7.32 9.45 -0.61
CA ILE A 83 6.83 10.63 0.11
C ILE A 83 7.54 11.90 -0.37
N ASP A 84 8.85 11.83 -0.56
CA ASP A 84 9.71 12.99 -0.82
C ASP A 84 9.69 13.46 -2.30
N ASN A 85 9.21 12.62 -3.23
CA ASN A 85 8.92 12.99 -4.63
C ASN A 85 7.65 13.83 -4.78
#